data_AF-A0A0G1PQP9-F1
#
_entry.id   AF-A0A0G1PQP9-F1
#
_cell.length_a   1.000
_cell.length_b   1.000
_cell.length_c   1.000
_cell.angle_alpha   90.00
_cell.angle_beta   90.00
_cell.angle_gamma   90.00
#
_symmetry.space_group_name_H-M   'P 1'
#
loop_
_entity.id
_entity.type
_entity.pdbx_description
1 polymer ?
#
loop_
_entity_poly.entity_id
_entity_poly.type
_entity_poly.pdbx_seq_one_letter_code
_entity_poly.pdbx_strand_id
1 'polypeptide(L)'
;MLQQWPNILSRDFVLPDTDPDVPWFKTVQMIIAAISQHIMVSPHICDFIAELPKGPGTSCPDSPVAELLKYLATLNAQVDKSNPEVNLRLARDLIRPIFELERLCMLKAFRSTNPSENELKFFKLSIPLSCTIDQLYLAWYEHLVIPHLKLTADWNEEDKKAHADHLREILGGQYDYTCFLYDHETGQVLDRKTWAEAFPEIVEKIRDQLDFMALYCEDDTTPNYFLALADAFGCTEISQLEARWAAVDQAWIKIPPTCTMVPVHGMENYEHPVGVSPEFRLAVRTDIGSQIIEHVREAVLIHAKASNFDHDLIKLAERKLRETMDIAVFTDALRGGTCLRIRISGQVVPNRQDILVKGGKNFLNPEGIGTTVGRSHDLLRRFCTPQTAATLIPLVTFEAVLADVVSHECTHPTGCTPKVEEVLGNRSSLEEGKATIGGLAAICAVESDQARRSLAISTARVCRFLLKARRAEDDSQDYVRENMIMAGLLFNSGAMRLTETGLEVDPNNTANVDNWIDMMNDFYYRVVQAYHADNPRTAVAELEQIFCRPNNPNILALIVWLDREQPTEV
;
A
#
# COMPACT_ATOMS: atom_id res chain seq x y z
N MET A 1 28.85 13.39 -16.87
CA MET A 1 27.49 13.93 -16.71
C MET A 1 26.91 13.58 -15.34
N LEU A 2 26.69 12.30 -15.01
CA LEU A 2 26.07 11.88 -13.72
C LEU A 2 26.75 12.40 -12.44
N GLN A 3 28.09 12.56 -12.41
CA GLN A 3 28.80 13.14 -11.25
C GLN A 3 28.38 14.59 -10.94
N GLN A 4 27.77 15.31 -11.89
CA GLN A 4 27.27 16.67 -11.69
C GLN A 4 25.85 16.69 -11.13
N TRP A 5 25.14 15.56 -11.13
CA TRP A 5 23.72 15.48 -10.79
C TRP A 5 23.39 16.03 -9.40
N PRO A 6 24.12 15.70 -8.31
CA PRO A 6 23.83 16.28 -6.99
C PRO A 6 23.95 17.80 -6.94
N ASN A 7 24.90 18.37 -7.69
CA ASN A 7 25.09 19.81 -7.78
C ASN A 7 23.97 20.48 -8.58
N ILE A 8 23.50 19.83 -9.65
CA ILE A 8 22.39 20.31 -10.48
C ILE A 8 21.07 20.23 -9.69
N LEU A 9 20.83 19.14 -8.96
CA LEU A 9 19.68 18.96 -8.08
C LEU A 9 19.54 20.05 -7.02
N SER A 10 20.67 20.52 -6.49
CA SER A 10 20.69 21.54 -5.43
C SER A 10 20.74 22.97 -5.96
N ARG A 11 20.91 23.13 -7.28
CA ARG A 11 21.12 24.44 -7.90
C ARG A 11 19.82 25.23 -7.88
N ASP A 12 19.86 26.42 -7.29
CA ASP A 12 18.71 27.33 -7.13
C ASP A 12 17.56 26.75 -6.28
N PHE A 13 17.75 25.58 -5.64
CA PHE A 13 16.80 25.05 -4.68
C PHE A 13 16.81 25.90 -3.41
N VAL A 14 15.63 26.38 -3.01
CA VAL A 14 15.42 27.11 -1.77
C VAL A 14 14.64 26.21 -0.83
N LEU A 15 15.25 25.85 0.30
CA LEU A 15 14.56 25.13 1.37
C LEU A 15 13.38 26.00 1.86
N PRO A 16 12.15 25.47 1.93
CA PRO A 16 11.03 26.21 2.50
C PRO A 16 11.35 26.71 3.90
N ASP A 17 10.87 27.91 4.23
CA ASP A 17 10.92 28.38 5.61
C ASP A 17 9.96 27.54 6.46
N THR A 18 10.46 27.06 7.59
CA THR A 18 9.72 26.16 8.48
C THR A 18 9.63 26.82 9.83
N ASP A 19 8.42 27.27 10.16
CA ASP A 19 8.11 27.85 11.46
C ASP A 19 8.25 26.76 12.56
N PRO A 20 8.89 27.06 13.70
CA PRO A 20 8.95 26.16 14.85
C PRO A 20 7.60 25.62 15.33
N ASP A 21 6.51 26.36 15.10
CA ASP A 21 5.16 25.97 15.50
C ASP A 21 4.48 25.02 14.49
N VAL A 22 5.10 24.74 13.35
CA VAL A 22 4.56 23.80 12.35
C VAL A 22 4.85 22.36 12.78
N PRO A 23 3.82 21.50 12.91
CA PRO A 23 4.00 20.09 13.24
C PRO A 23 4.96 19.39 12.30
N TRP A 24 5.79 18.50 12.83
CA TRP A 24 6.87 17.87 12.07
C TRP A 24 6.40 17.20 10.77
N PHE A 25 5.29 16.46 10.79
CA PHE A 25 4.78 15.81 9.59
C PHE A 25 4.45 16.80 8.46
N LYS A 26 3.99 18.02 8.79
CA LYS A 26 3.72 19.07 7.78
C LYS A 26 5.02 19.58 7.20
N THR A 27 6.05 19.75 8.03
CA THR A 27 7.38 20.11 7.55
C THR A 27 7.95 19.06 6.59
N VAL A 28 7.79 17.77 6.90
CA VAL A 28 8.14 16.68 5.98
C VAL A 28 7.41 16.83 4.64
N GLN A 29 6.10 17.01 4.67
CA GLN A 29 5.28 17.20 3.46
C GLN A 29 5.71 18.43 2.65
N MET A 30 5.97 19.56 3.31
CA MET A 30 6.43 20.80 2.67
C MET A 30 7.77 20.60 1.96
N ILE A 31 8.72 19.91 2.59
CA ILE A 31 10.05 19.66 2.00
C ILE A 31 9.93 18.73 0.80
N ILE A 32 9.21 17.61 0.93
CA ILE A 32 9.00 16.67 -0.17
C ILE A 32 8.31 17.39 -1.34
N ALA A 33 7.24 18.14 -1.08
CA ALA A 33 6.52 18.89 -2.11
C ALA A 33 7.41 19.94 -2.79
N ALA A 34 8.24 20.66 -2.03
CA ALA A 34 9.16 21.66 -2.58
C ALA A 34 10.24 21.03 -3.46
N ILE A 35 10.80 19.88 -3.05
CA ILE A 35 11.80 19.15 -3.85
C ILE A 35 11.15 18.59 -5.13
N SER A 36 9.99 17.94 -5.01
CA SER A 36 9.23 17.45 -6.17
C SER A 36 8.91 18.58 -7.15
N GLN A 37 8.45 19.74 -6.65
CA GLN A 37 8.18 20.90 -7.49
C GLN A 37 9.45 21.44 -8.15
N HIS A 38 10.56 21.52 -7.41
CA HIS A 38 11.84 21.97 -7.95
C HIS A 38 12.33 21.07 -9.08
N ILE A 39 12.24 19.74 -8.92
CA ILE A 39 12.57 18.78 -9.98
C ILE A 39 11.72 19.02 -11.23
N MET A 40 10.42 19.29 -11.06
CA MET A 40 9.50 19.49 -12.17
C MET A 40 9.70 20.77 -12.96
N VAL A 41 10.18 21.85 -12.33
CA VAL A 41 10.20 23.20 -12.95
C VAL A 41 11.59 23.80 -13.15
N SER A 42 12.64 23.20 -12.57
CA SER A 42 14.00 23.72 -12.71
C SER A 42 14.52 23.54 -14.14
N PRO A 43 14.89 24.63 -14.84
CA PRO A 43 15.44 24.53 -16.20
C PRO A 43 16.76 23.73 -16.19
N HIS A 44 17.57 23.86 -15.15
CA HIS A 44 18.84 23.13 -15.03
C HIS A 44 18.64 21.62 -14.92
N ILE A 45 17.60 21.19 -14.21
CA ILE A 45 17.25 19.77 -14.11
C ILE A 45 16.67 19.28 -15.45
N CYS A 46 15.77 20.05 -16.06
CA CYS A 46 15.18 19.72 -17.35
C CYS A 46 16.25 19.54 -18.44
N ASP A 47 17.17 20.49 -18.57
CA ASP A 47 18.26 20.44 -19.54
C ASP A 47 19.15 19.22 -19.29
N PHE A 48 19.52 18.97 -18.03
CA PHE A 48 20.33 17.80 -17.67
C PHE A 48 19.66 16.48 -18.07
N ILE A 49 18.37 16.30 -17.74
CA ILE A 49 17.63 15.08 -18.08
C ILE A 49 17.43 14.94 -19.60
N ALA A 50 17.28 16.06 -20.33
CA ALA A 50 17.19 16.06 -21.79
C ALA A 50 18.51 15.65 -22.47
N GLU A 51 19.65 16.02 -21.89
CA GLU A 51 20.99 15.72 -22.42
C GLU A 51 21.53 14.33 -22.03
N LEU A 52 20.92 13.67 -21.03
CA LEU A 52 21.34 12.33 -20.64
C LEU A 52 21.14 11.32 -21.78
N PRO A 53 22.14 10.45 -22.06
CA PRO A 53 21.94 9.29 -22.92
C PRO A 53 20.79 8.43 -22.38
N LYS A 54 19.90 7.98 -23.29
CA LYS A 54 18.71 7.20 -22.95
C LYS A 54 18.81 5.75 -23.47
N GLY A 55 18.08 4.86 -22.81
CA GLY A 55 17.91 3.47 -23.23
C GLY A 55 18.96 2.50 -22.68
N PRO A 56 19.09 1.30 -23.28
CA PRO A 56 19.97 0.24 -22.80
C PRO A 56 21.42 0.69 -22.60
N GLY A 57 22.05 0.23 -21.52
CA GLY A 57 23.43 0.61 -21.15
C GLY A 57 23.58 1.99 -20.50
N THR A 58 22.48 2.75 -20.36
CA THR A 58 22.47 4.08 -19.71
C THR A 58 21.77 4.04 -18.34
N SER A 59 21.74 5.18 -17.63
CA SER A 59 21.01 5.35 -16.35
C SER A 59 19.63 6.00 -16.53
N CYS A 60 19.21 6.24 -17.77
CA CYS A 60 17.98 6.97 -18.08
C CYS A 60 17.12 6.16 -19.05
N PRO A 61 15.88 5.79 -18.70
CA PRO A 61 14.96 5.12 -19.62
C PRO A 61 14.68 5.94 -20.88
N ASP A 62 14.30 5.26 -21.97
CA ASP A 62 13.88 5.93 -23.19
C ASP A 62 12.43 6.41 -23.05
N SER A 63 12.27 7.51 -22.31
CA SER A 63 10.96 8.10 -22.03
C SER A 63 10.96 9.60 -22.27
N PRO A 64 9.80 10.21 -22.53
CA PRO A 64 9.66 11.66 -22.65
C PRO A 64 10.22 12.37 -21.42
N VAL A 65 10.93 13.49 -21.62
CA VAL A 65 11.56 14.23 -20.52
C VAL A 65 10.54 14.63 -19.44
N ALA A 66 9.34 15.05 -19.84
CA ALA A 66 8.27 15.39 -18.90
C ALA A 66 7.85 14.21 -18.00
N GLU A 67 7.74 12.99 -18.54
CA GLU A 67 7.40 11.80 -17.75
C GLU A 67 8.58 11.37 -16.86
N LEU A 68 9.82 11.52 -17.33
CA LEU A 68 11.01 11.29 -16.51
C LEU A 68 11.09 12.26 -15.32
N LEU A 69 10.88 13.56 -15.56
CA LEU A 69 10.85 14.56 -14.48
C LEU A 69 9.74 14.25 -13.47
N LYS A 70 8.55 13.90 -13.96
CA LYS A 70 7.44 13.48 -13.11
C LYS A 70 7.77 12.24 -12.29
N TYR A 71 8.42 11.25 -12.90
CA TYR A 71 8.87 10.04 -12.21
C TYR A 71 9.93 10.34 -11.15
N LEU A 72 10.93 11.17 -11.45
CA LEU A 72 11.95 11.56 -10.48
C LEU A 72 11.34 12.35 -9.31
N ALA A 73 10.32 13.17 -9.58
CA ALA A 73 9.64 13.94 -8.55
C ALA A 73 8.73 13.11 -7.65
N THR A 74 7.99 12.13 -8.20
CA THR A 74 6.88 11.45 -7.49
C THR A 74 6.98 9.93 -7.45
N LEU A 75 7.87 9.32 -8.24
CA LEU A 75 7.90 7.88 -8.56
C LEU A 75 6.59 7.35 -9.16
N ASN A 76 5.74 8.25 -9.70
CA ASN A 76 4.44 7.95 -10.25
C ASN A 76 4.25 8.61 -11.62
N ALA A 77 4.78 7.96 -12.66
CA ALA A 77 4.70 8.39 -14.05
C ALA A 77 4.85 7.20 -15.02
N GLN A 78 4.55 7.42 -16.29
CA GLN A 78 4.70 6.41 -17.35
C GLN A 78 6.13 6.45 -17.90
N VAL A 79 7.01 5.70 -17.23
CA VAL A 79 8.41 5.53 -17.66
C VAL A 79 8.60 4.11 -18.15
N ASP A 80 9.40 3.94 -19.19
CA ASP A 80 9.82 2.63 -19.70
C ASP A 80 10.58 1.87 -18.61
N LYS A 81 9.99 0.76 -18.16
CA LYS A 81 10.56 -0.15 -17.16
C LYS A 81 10.96 -1.50 -17.76
N SER A 82 10.98 -1.63 -19.08
CA SER A 82 11.24 -2.90 -19.78
C SER A 82 12.65 -3.44 -19.54
N ASN A 83 13.64 -2.55 -19.33
CA ASN A 83 15.02 -2.95 -19.07
C ASN A 83 15.36 -2.85 -17.57
N PRO A 84 15.49 -3.98 -16.85
CA PRO A 84 15.70 -3.97 -15.41
C PRO A 84 17.07 -3.42 -14.99
N GLU A 85 18.10 -3.52 -15.83
CA GLU A 85 19.41 -2.88 -15.58
C GLU A 85 19.36 -1.36 -15.69
N VAL A 86 18.61 -0.82 -16.66
CA VAL A 86 18.41 0.64 -16.77
C VAL A 86 17.64 1.14 -15.56
N ASN A 87 16.61 0.41 -15.11
CA ASN A 87 15.86 0.75 -13.89
C ASN A 87 16.75 0.74 -12.63
N LEU A 88 17.62 -0.25 -12.50
CA LEU A 88 18.57 -0.31 -11.38
C LEU A 88 19.54 0.89 -11.40
N ARG A 89 20.06 1.27 -12.57
CA ARG A 89 20.94 2.44 -12.72
C ARG A 89 20.18 3.75 -12.52
N LEU A 90 18.93 3.88 -12.97
CA LEU A 90 18.04 5.01 -12.66
C LEU A 90 17.88 5.18 -11.14
N ALA A 91 17.57 4.09 -10.44
CA ALA A 91 17.46 4.08 -8.98
C ALA A 91 18.76 4.53 -8.30
N ARG A 92 19.90 3.97 -8.73
CA ARG A 92 21.23 4.23 -8.18
C ARG A 92 21.74 5.65 -8.45
N ASP A 93 21.64 6.11 -9.68
CA ASP A 93 22.36 7.29 -10.17
C ASP A 93 21.50 8.55 -10.20
N LEU A 94 20.17 8.41 -10.29
CA LEU A 94 19.26 9.56 -10.40
C LEU A 94 18.32 9.69 -9.19
N ILE A 95 17.71 8.59 -8.72
CA ILE A 95 16.72 8.64 -7.61
C ILE A 95 17.40 8.71 -6.25
N ARG A 96 18.41 7.88 -5.97
CA ARG A 96 19.11 7.90 -4.67
C ARG A 96 19.67 9.29 -4.30
N PRO A 97 20.29 10.05 -5.23
CA PRO A 97 20.71 11.44 -4.93
C PRO A 97 19.56 12.39 -4.58
N ILE A 98 18.35 12.16 -5.08
CA ILE A 98 17.16 12.94 -4.67
C ILE A 98 16.83 12.63 -3.20
N PHE A 99 16.84 11.37 -2.80
CA PHE A 99 16.61 10.99 -1.40
C PHE A 99 17.72 11.51 -0.47
N GLU A 100 18.97 11.56 -0.94
CA GLU A 100 20.06 12.22 -0.22
C GLU A 100 19.78 13.71 0.00
N LEU A 101 19.31 14.43 -1.03
CA LEU A 101 18.88 15.83 -0.90
C LEU A 101 17.72 15.98 0.09
N GLU A 102 16.69 15.14 0.00
CA GLU A 102 15.56 15.14 0.93
C GLU A 102 16.02 14.96 2.38
N ARG A 103 16.86 13.95 2.67
CA ARG A 103 17.41 13.71 4.01
C ARG A 103 18.20 14.91 4.53
N LEU A 104 18.99 15.57 3.69
CA LEU A 104 19.75 16.77 4.06
C LEU A 104 18.83 17.97 4.36
N CYS A 105 17.81 18.17 3.53
CA CYS A 105 16.81 19.23 3.70
C CYS A 105 16.00 19.01 4.98
N MET A 106 15.55 17.77 5.21
CA MET A 106 14.85 17.37 6.42
C MET A 106 15.73 17.56 7.66
N LEU A 107 17.00 17.13 7.65
CA LEU A 107 17.90 17.35 8.78
C LEU A 107 18.11 18.84 9.11
N LYS A 108 18.13 19.71 8.10
CA LYS A 108 18.21 21.16 8.29
C LYS A 108 16.93 21.72 8.90
N ALA A 109 15.78 21.38 8.32
CA ALA A 109 14.48 21.84 8.78
C ALA A 109 14.09 21.30 10.16
N PHE A 110 14.47 20.06 10.46
CA PHE A 110 14.19 19.41 11.74
C PHE A 110 14.82 20.16 12.92
N ARG A 111 15.91 20.92 12.70
CA ARG A 111 16.48 21.78 13.74
C ARG A 111 15.63 23.02 14.02
N SER A 112 14.79 23.42 13.07
CA SER A 112 13.92 24.59 13.16
C SER A 112 12.56 24.27 13.78
N THR A 113 12.09 23.01 13.72
CA THR A 113 10.75 22.57 14.18
C THR A 113 10.69 22.18 15.67
N ASN A 114 11.65 22.63 16.49
CA ASN A 114 11.77 22.33 17.92
C ASN A 114 11.39 20.88 18.35
N PRO A 115 11.94 19.84 17.70
CA PRO A 115 11.63 18.46 18.02
C PRO A 115 12.17 18.08 19.41
N SER A 116 11.65 17.00 19.99
CA SER A 116 12.31 16.43 21.18
C SER A 116 13.75 16.00 20.82
N GLU A 117 14.64 16.04 21.81
CA GLU A 117 16.04 15.61 21.62
C GLU A 117 16.11 14.15 21.14
N ASN A 118 15.20 13.31 21.63
CA ASN A 118 15.08 11.91 21.25
C ASN A 118 14.67 11.73 19.80
N GLU A 119 13.68 12.46 19.31
CA GLU A 119 13.28 12.41 17.90
C GLU A 119 14.41 12.90 16.98
N LEU A 120 15.14 13.95 17.38
CA LEU A 120 16.30 14.47 16.62
C LEU A 120 17.42 13.45 16.52
N LYS A 121 17.73 12.82 17.64
CA LYS A 121 18.73 11.77 17.71
C LYS A 121 18.29 10.59 16.86
N PHE A 122 17.07 10.12 17.03
CA PHE A 122 16.53 8.98 16.30
C PHE A 122 16.53 9.21 14.78
N PHE A 123 16.08 10.37 14.33
CA PHE A 123 16.13 10.76 12.91
C PHE A 123 17.57 10.79 12.38
N LYS A 124 18.51 11.39 13.11
CA LYS A 124 19.93 11.47 12.71
C LYS A 124 20.56 10.08 12.56
N LEU A 125 20.28 9.16 13.48
CA LEU A 125 20.82 7.80 13.43
C LEU A 125 20.18 6.96 12.30
N SER A 126 18.94 7.27 11.94
CA SER A 126 18.21 6.62 10.85
C SER A 126 18.79 6.95 9.45
N ILE A 127 19.40 8.13 9.27
CA ILE A 127 20.01 8.55 7.99
C ILE A 127 21.07 7.56 7.48
N PRO A 128 22.17 7.29 8.21
CA PRO A 128 23.20 6.38 7.73
C PRO A 128 22.70 4.94 7.55
N LEU A 129 21.72 4.50 8.35
CA LEU A 129 21.05 3.21 8.18
C LEU A 129 20.32 3.16 6.83
N SER A 130 19.49 4.14 6.52
CA SER A 130 18.77 4.20 5.24
C SER A 130 19.69 4.20 4.02
N CYS A 131 20.81 4.92 4.08
CA CYS A 131 21.82 4.90 3.01
C CYS A 131 22.47 3.53 2.84
N THR A 132 22.64 2.77 3.92
CA THR A 132 23.23 1.42 3.87
C THR A 132 22.20 0.41 3.37
N ILE A 133 20.92 0.59 3.72
CA ILE A 133 19.82 -0.19 3.18
C ILE A 133 19.60 0.08 1.69
N ASP A 134 19.80 1.31 1.19
CA ASP A 134 19.84 1.59 -0.25
C ASP A 134 20.91 0.75 -0.96
N GLN A 135 22.09 0.60 -0.34
CA GLN A 135 23.18 -0.22 -0.90
C GLN A 135 22.78 -1.70 -0.94
N LEU A 136 22.19 -2.21 0.16
CA LEU A 136 21.70 -3.58 0.23
C LEU A 136 20.63 -3.84 -0.84
N TYR A 137 19.62 -2.97 -0.96
CA TYR A 137 18.56 -3.11 -1.96
C TYR A 137 19.13 -3.12 -3.39
N LEU A 138 20.04 -2.19 -3.72
CA LEU A 138 20.63 -2.15 -5.06
C LEU A 138 21.44 -3.41 -5.37
N ALA A 139 22.20 -3.93 -4.39
CA ALA A 139 22.96 -5.17 -4.55
C ALA A 139 22.03 -6.39 -4.67
N TRP A 140 21.02 -6.49 -3.81
CA TRP A 140 20.00 -7.53 -3.81
C TRP A 140 19.21 -7.55 -5.14
N TYR A 141 18.79 -6.38 -5.62
CA TYR A 141 18.06 -6.25 -6.88
C TYR A 141 18.92 -6.73 -8.06
N GLU A 142 20.21 -6.37 -8.08
CA GLU A 142 21.15 -6.82 -9.10
C GLU A 142 21.35 -8.35 -9.09
N HIS A 143 21.44 -8.96 -7.91
CA HIS A 143 21.73 -10.38 -7.75
C HIS A 143 20.51 -11.30 -7.86
N LEU A 144 19.33 -10.85 -7.44
CA LEU A 144 18.11 -11.68 -7.40
C LEU A 144 17.06 -11.24 -8.41
N VAL A 145 16.72 -9.95 -8.44
CA VAL A 145 15.60 -9.43 -9.23
C VAL A 145 15.92 -9.40 -10.73
N ILE A 146 17.10 -8.91 -11.13
CA ILE A 146 17.46 -8.83 -12.56
C ILE A 146 17.50 -10.22 -13.21
N PRO A 147 18.16 -11.25 -12.64
CA PRO A 147 18.13 -12.59 -13.20
C PRO A 147 16.70 -13.15 -13.33
N HIS A 148 15.87 -12.95 -12.31
CA HIS A 148 14.47 -13.38 -12.34
C HIS A 148 13.69 -12.67 -13.46
N LEU A 149 13.75 -11.34 -13.56
CA LEU A 149 13.02 -10.60 -14.59
C LEU A 149 13.47 -10.96 -16.01
N LYS A 150 14.75 -11.30 -16.21
CA LYS A 150 15.26 -11.81 -17.48
C LYS A 150 14.74 -13.19 -17.82
N LEU A 151 14.68 -14.09 -16.83
CA LEU A 151 14.10 -15.42 -16.99
C LEU A 151 12.65 -15.30 -17.45
N THR A 152 11.87 -14.47 -16.77
CA THR A 152 10.43 -14.38 -16.97
C THR A 152 10.02 -13.39 -18.06
N ALA A 153 10.97 -12.86 -18.84
CA ALA A 153 10.71 -11.77 -19.79
C ALA A 153 9.70 -12.18 -20.88
N ASP A 154 9.81 -13.40 -21.38
CA ASP A 154 8.97 -13.94 -22.47
C ASP A 154 7.81 -14.82 -21.95
N TRP A 155 7.65 -14.91 -20.62
CA TRP A 155 6.63 -15.74 -20.00
C TRP A 155 5.28 -15.04 -19.96
N ASN A 156 4.20 -15.82 -20.15
CA ASN A 156 2.85 -15.33 -19.87
C ASN A 156 2.60 -15.31 -18.34
N GLU A 157 1.45 -14.75 -17.92
CA GLU A 157 1.12 -14.64 -16.49
C GLU A 157 0.87 -15.99 -15.80
N GLU A 158 0.37 -17.00 -16.53
CA GLU A 158 0.18 -18.36 -16.00
C GLU A 158 1.54 -19.01 -15.67
N ASP A 159 2.52 -18.88 -16.56
CA ASP A 159 3.88 -19.40 -16.38
C ASP A 159 4.59 -18.69 -15.21
N LYS A 160 4.47 -17.36 -15.12
CA LYS A 160 5.02 -16.58 -13.99
C LYS A 160 4.41 -17.01 -12.66
N LYS A 161 3.10 -17.23 -12.62
CA LYS A 161 2.38 -17.70 -11.43
C LYS A 161 2.79 -19.11 -11.03
N ALA A 162 2.85 -20.04 -11.98
CA ALA A 162 3.30 -21.41 -11.73
C ALA A 162 4.73 -21.44 -11.18
N HIS A 163 5.62 -20.62 -11.71
CA HIS A 163 6.98 -20.48 -11.19
C HIS A 163 7.02 -19.85 -9.79
N ALA A 164 6.22 -18.81 -9.53
CA ALA A 164 6.11 -18.23 -8.20
C ALA A 164 5.63 -19.25 -7.16
N ASP A 165 4.64 -20.08 -7.51
CA ASP A 165 4.13 -21.15 -6.64
C ASP A 165 5.19 -22.24 -6.39
N HIS A 166 5.93 -22.65 -7.44
CA HIS A 166 7.06 -23.57 -7.30
C HIS A 166 8.15 -23.01 -6.38
N LEU A 167 8.50 -21.73 -6.52
CA LEU A 167 9.47 -21.08 -5.62
C LEU A 167 9.00 -21.08 -4.17
N ARG A 168 7.71 -20.81 -3.91
CA ARG A 168 7.15 -20.85 -2.55
C ARG A 168 7.24 -22.24 -1.93
N GLU A 169 6.98 -23.28 -2.73
CA GLU A 169 7.06 -24.67 -2.30
C GLU A 169 8.49 -25.05 -1.90
N ILE A 170 9.47 -24.78 -2.77
CA ILE A 170 10.87 -25.21 -2.53
C ILE A 170 11.59 -24.35 -1.48
N LEU A 171 11.21 -23.08 -1.32
CA LEU A 171 11.82 -22.20 -0.32
C LEU A 171 11.12 -22.28 1.04
N GLY A 172 9.95 -22.93 1.10
CA GLY A 172 9.24 -23.23 2.34
C GLY A 172 8.42 -22.06 2.88
N GLY A 173 7.99 -21.12 2.05
CA GLY A 173 7.19 -19.98 2.51
C GLY A 173 6.97 -18.88 1.47
N GLN A 174 6.15 -17.90 1.86
CA GLN A 174 5.84 -16.72 1.05
C GLN A 174 6.95 -15.65 1.10
N TYR A 175 7.74 -15.64 2.16
CA TYR A 175 8.75 -14.63 2.44
C TYR A 175 10.12 -15.29 2.56
N ASP A 176 11.06 -14.82 1.75
CA ASP A 176 12.44 -15.29 1.75
C ASP A 176 13.43 -14.12 1.83
N TYR A 177 14.33 -14.20 2.81
CA TYR A 177 15.33 -13.18 3.12
C TYR A 177 16.72 -13.63 2.66
N THR A 178 16.78 -14.21 1.46
CA THR A 178 18.01 -14.73 0.87
C THR A 178 18.25 -14.13 -0.52
N CYS A 179 19.42 -14.43 -1.07
CA CYS A 179 19.73 -14.31 -2.50
C CYS A 179 20.03 -15.69 -3.04
N PHE A 180 19.63 -15.96 -4.28
CA PHE A 180 19.87 -17.24 -4.92
C PHE A 180 19.88 -17.09 -6.44
N LEU A 181 20.46 -18.09 -7.10
CA LEU A 181 20.33 -18.30 -8.54
C LEU A 181 19.26 -19.35 -8.79
N TYR A 182 18.62 -19.29 -9.95
CA TYR A 182 17.63 -20.27 -10.36
C TYR A 182 18.08 -20.93 -11.66
N ASP A 183 18.23 -22.25 -11.64
CA ASP A 183 18.57 -23.04 -12.81
C ASP A 183 17.30 -23.37 -13.60
N HIS A 184 17.24 -22.87 -14.84
CA HIS A 184 16.09 -23.01 -15.71
C HIS A 184 15.94 -24.41 -16.30
N GLU A 185 17.03 -25.16 -16.47
CA GLU A 185 16.98 -26.50 -17.05
C GLU A 185 16.51 -27.52 -16.02
N THR A 186 16.95 -27.35 -14.77
CA THR A 186 16.66 -28.30 -13.69
C THR A 186 15.54 -27.85 -12.75
N GLY A 187 15.14 -26.57 -12.82
CA GLY A 187 14.15 -25.98 -11.93
C GLY A 187 14.63 -25.83 -10.48
N GLN A 188 15.95 -25.87 -10.25
CA GLN A 188 16.55 -25.86 -8.93
C GLN A 188 16.98 -24.46 -8.48
N VAL A 189 16.81 -24.20 -7.20
CA VAL A 189 17.45 -23.06 -6.53
C VAL A 189 18.90 -23.41 -6.24
N LEU A 190 19.81 -22.62 -6.77
CA LEU A 190 21.25 -22.77 -6.63
C LEU A 190 21.82 -21.63 -5.78
N ASP A 191 22.88 -21.94 -5.03
CA ASP A 191 23.66 -20.93 -4.27
C ASP A 191 22.81 -20.02 -3.37
N ARG A 192 21.75 -20.57 -2.76
CA ARG A 192 20.93 -19.84 -1.79
C ARG A 192 21.78 -19.42 -0.60
N LYS A 193 21.90 -18.12 -0.40
CA LYS A 193 22.72 -17.47 0.65
C LYS A 193 21.88 -16.46 1.40
N THR A 194 22.02 -16.44 2.71
CA THR A 194 21.47 -15.34 3.52
C THR A 194 22.04 -13.99 3.06
N TRP A 195 21.37 -12.87 3.38
CA TRP A 195 21.94 -11.56 3.09
C TRP A 195 23.29 -11.34 3.78
N ALA A 196 23.49 -11.90 4.98
CA ALA A 196 24.76 -11.86 5.70
C ALA A 196 25.90 -12.53 4.93
N GLU A 197 25.62 -13.63 4.24
CA GLU A 197 26.61 -14.34 3.43
C GLU A 197 26.82 -13.72 2.04
N ALA A 198 25.75 -13.21 1.42
CA ALA A 198 25.82 -12.60 0.10
C ALA A 198 26.46 -11.20 0.13
N PHE A 199 26.23 -10.43 1.19
CA PHE A 199 26.64 -9.03 1.32
C PHE A 199 27.25 -8.71 2.70
N PRO A 200 28.31 -9.42 3.14
CA PRO A 200 28.79 -9.40 4.52
C PRO A 200 29.18 -7.99 5.01
N GLU A 201 29.86 -7.20 4.19
CA GLU A 201 30.29 -5.84 4.56
C GLU A 201 29.10 -4.88 4.72
N ILE A 202 28.08 -5.00 3.87
CA ILE A 202 26.88 -4.16 3.93
C ILE A 202 26.06 -4.54 5.16
N VAL A 203 25.87 -5.84 5.39
CA VAL A 203 25.12 -6.36 6.54
C VAL A 203 25.79 -6.01 7.86
N GLU A 204 27.11 -6.15 7.97
CA GLU A 204 27.82 -5.79 9.21
C GLU A 204 27.63 -4.31 9.55
N LYS A 205 27.69 -3.44 8.55
CA LYS A 205 27.43 -2.01 8.74
C LYS A 205 25.99 -1.72 9.17
N ILE A 206 25.01 -2.45 8.64
CA ILE A 206 23.61 -2.36 9.09
C ILE A 206 23.50 -2.76 10.57
N ARG A 207 24.13 -3.87 10.96
CA ARG A 207 24.13 -4.36 12.35
C ARG A 207 24.74 -3.35 13.31
N ASP A 208 25.93 -2.83 12.98
CA ASP A 208 26.59 -1.79 13.79
C ASP A 208 25.71 -0.56 14.00
N GLN A 209 25.00 -0.13 12.95
CA GLN A 209 24.09 1.02 13.01
C GLN A 209 22.86 0.72 13.87
N LEU A 210 22.30 -0.49 13.77
CA LEU A 210 21.14 -0.92 14.56
C LEU A 210 21.49 -1.09 16.04
N ASP A 211 22.63 -1.71 16.35
CA ASP A 211 23.14 -1.83 17.73
C ASP A 211 23.38 -0.46 18.35
N PHE A 212 23.95 0.46 17.58
CA PHE A 212 24.12 1.85 18.00
C PHE A 212 22.77 2.53 18.23
N MET A 213 21.77 2.34 17.36
CA MET A 213 20.43 2.88 17.55
C MET A 213 19.76 2.32 18.82
N ALA A 214 19.86 1.01 19.06
CA ALA A 214 19.33 0.37 20.25
C ALA A 214 19.91 0.95 21.56
N LEU A 215 21.19 1.31 21.58
CA LEU A 215 21.85 1.93 22.73
C LEU A 215 21.30 3.33 23.07
N TYR A 216 20.77 4.04 22.08
CA TYR A 216 20.43 5.46 22.20
C TYR A 216 18.94 5.78 22.18
N CYS A 217 18.09 4.79 21.89
CA CYS A 217 16.65 4.89 22.09
C CYS A 217 16.32 4.80 23.58
N GLU A 218 15.45 5.70 24.06
CA GLU A 218 15.14 5.84 25.48
C GLU A 218 13.84 5.15 25.91
N ASP A 219 13.05 4.62 24.96
CA ASP A 219 11.84 3.86 25.26
C ASP A 219 12.11 2.35 25.41
N ASP A 220 11.19 1.63 26.06
CA ASP A 220 11.37 0.21 26.41
C ASP A 220 11.20 -0.77 25.22
N THR A 221 10.65 -0.31 24.10
CA THR A 221 10.19 -1.19 23.01
C THR A 221 11.09 -1.13 21.78
N THR A 222 11.52 0.07 21.39
CA THR A 222 12.32 0.32 20.20
C THR A 222 13.71 -0.32 20.25
N PRO A 223 14.46 -0.31 21.37
CA PRO A 223 15.74 -1.02 21.46
C PRO A 223 15.61 -2.51 21.16
N ASN A 224 14.56 -3.17 21.69
CA ASN A 224 14.32 -4.60 21.44
C ASN A 224 14.04 -4.89 19.96
N TYR A 225 13.32 -3.97 19.30
CA TYR A 225 13.11 -4.06 17.86
C TYR A 225 14.42 -3.95 17.07
N PHE A 226 15.27 -2.96 17.37
CA PHE A 226 16.55 -2.80 16.66
C PHE A 226 17.52 -3.95 16.89
N LEU A 227 17.59 -4.49 18.11
CA LEU A 227 18.39 -5.68 18.40
C LEU A 227 17.88 -6.91 17.65
N ALA A 228 16.55 -7.13 17.62
CA ALA A 228 15.97 -8.22 16.83
C ALA A 228 16.26 -8.06 15.33
N LEU A 229 16.21 -6.82 14.83
CA LEU A 229 16.50 -6.52 13.43
C LEU A 229 17.99 -6.75 13.10
N ALA A 230 18.91 -6.36 13.99
CA ALA A 230 20.34 -6.62 13.84
C ALA A 230 20.64 -8.12 13.82
N ASP A 231 20.01 -8.89 14.71
CA ASP A 231 20.09 -10.36 14.75
C ASP A 231 19.57 -11.01 13.46
N ALA A 232 18.46 -10.51 12.91
CA ALA A 232 17.87 -11.03 11.68
C ALA A 232 18.75 -10.74 10.46
N PHE A 233 19.27 -9.51 10.33
CA PHE A 233 20.22 -9.17 9.27
C PHE A 233 21.51 -9.99 9.37
N GLY A 234 22.02 -10.22 10.58
CA GLY A 234 23.25 -10.99 10.82
C GLY A 234 23.11 -12.51 10.78
N CYS A 235 21.91 -13.04 10.53
CA CYS A 235 21.67 -14.46 10.53
C CYS A 235 22.30 -15.12 9.28
N THR A 236 23.30 -15.99 9.50
CA THR A 236 23.96 -16.78 8.44
C THR A 236 23.30 -18.14 8.19
N GLU A 237 22.41 -18.57 9.08
CA GLU A 237 21.76 -19.89 8.99
C GLU A 237 20.37 -19.77 8.38
N ILE A 238 20.19 -20.24 7.13
CA ILE A 238 18.90 -20.17 6.41
C ILE A 238 17.74 -20.76 7.24
N SER A 239 17.97 -21.88 7.93
CA SER A 239 16.96 -22.55 8.76
C SER A 239 16.45 -21.71 9.95
N GLN A 240 17.16 -20.64 10.32
CA GLN A 240 16.78 -19.74 11.41
C GLN A 240 16.15 -18.44 10.92
N LEU A 241 16.24 -18.11 9.63
CA LEU A 241 15.81 -16.80 9.10
C LEU A 241 14.35 -16.49 9.45
N GLU A 242 13.43 -17.41 9.20
CA GLU A 242 12.01 -17.16 9.45
C GLU A 242 11.73 -16.87 10.93
N ALA A 243 12.35 -17.63 11.84
CA ALA A 243 12.21 -17.39 13.27
C ALA A 243 12.79 -16.03 13.70
N ARG A 244 13.92 -15.62 13.11
CA ARG A 244 14.55 -14.32 13.40
C ARG A 244 13.69 -13.16 12.89
N TRP A 245 13.20 -13.22 11.65
CA TRP A 245 12.33 -12.18 11.09
C TRP A 245 10.95 -12.13 11.75
N ALA A 246 10.40 -13.28 12.16
CA ALA A 246 9.21 -13.31 13.01
C ALA A 246 9.45 -12.63 14.37
N ALA A 247 10.64 -12.75 14.95
CA ALA A 247 10.98 -12.05 16.19
C ALA A 247 11.08 -10.53 15.99
N VAL A 248 11.56 -10.07 14.82
CA VAL A 248 11.53 -8.65 14.43
C VAL A 248 10.09 -8.14 14.41
N ASP A 249 9.20 -8.82 13.70
CA ASP A 249 7.78 -8.44 13.61
C ASP A 249 7.10 -8.43 14.98
N GLN A 250 7.38 -9.42 15.84
CA GLN A 250 6.86 -9.49 17.21
C GLN A 250 7.36 -8.36 18.12
N ALA A 251 8.61 -7.93 17.94
CA ALA A 251 9.15 -6.77 18.66
C ALA A 251 8.53 -5.47 18.12
N TRP A 252 8.36 -5.38 16.79
CA TRP A 252 7.85 -4.21 16.10
C TRP A 252 6.40 -3.88 16.45
N ILE A 253 5.51 -4.89 16.53
CA ILE A 253 4.10 -4.66 16.89
C ILE A 253 3.92 -4.11 18.32
N LYS A 254 4.95 -4.22 19.16
CA LYS A 254 4.95 -3.67 20.53
C LYS A 254 5.30 -2.19 20.57
N ILE A 255 5.81 -1.60 19.49
CA ILE A 255 6.04 -0.16 19.40
C ILE A 255 4.68 0.54 19.58
N PRO A 256 4.52 1.39 20.62
CA PRO A 256 3.21 1.87 21.02
C PRO A 256 2.62 2.84 19.98
N PRO A 257 1.28 2.90 19.84
CA PRO A 257 0.60 3.85 18.95
C PRO A 257 0.90 5.32 19.28
N THR A 258 1.36 5.60 20.50
CA THR A 258 1.75 6.95 20.94
C THR A 258 3.11 7.39 20.38
N CYS A 259 3.85 6.51 19.72
CA CYS A 259 5.13 6.87 19.10
C CYS A 259 4.89 7.73 17.84
N THR A 260 5.50 8.92 17.80
CA THR A 260 5.42 9.85 16.67
C THR A 260 6.16 9.32 15.45
N MET A 261 7.32 8.68 15.65
CA MET A 261 8.19 8.17 14.59
C MET A 261 8.28 6.66 14.66
N VAL A 262 7.74 5.97 13.65
CA VAL A 262 7.71 4.51 13.60
C VAL A 262 8.71 4.03 12.54
N PRO A 263 9.76 3.29 12.92
CA PRO A 263 10.63 2.64 11.95
C PRO A 263 9.88 1.50 11.26
N VAL A 264 10.15 1.25 9.99
CA VAL A 264 9.55 0.17 9.22
C VAL A 264 10.65 -0.55 8.44
N HIS A 265 10.65 -1.88 8.48
CA HIS A 265 11.58 -2.75 7.76
C HIS A 265 10.89 -3.47 6.58
N GLY A 266 11.70 -4.17 5.78
CA GLY A 266 11.21 -4.96 4.63
C GLY A 266 10.25 -6.07 5.05
N MET A 267 8.98 -5.93 4.68
CA MET A 267 7.90 -6.88 4.96
C MET A 267 7.20 -7.37 3.69
N GLU A 268 7.59 -6.84 2.53
CA GLU A 268 6.93 -6.99 1.24
C GLU A 268 7.88 -7.56 0.19
N ASN A 269 7.33 -8.13 -0.89
CA ASN A 269 8.07 -8.78 -1.96
C ASN A 269 7.74 -8.20 -3.34
N TYR A 270 7.69 -6.86 -3.45
CA TYR A 270 7.21 -6.15 -4.65
C TYR A 270 8.01 -6.44 -5.92
N GLU A 271 9.29 -6.76 -5.80
CA GLU A 271 10.20 -6.93 -6.92
C GLU A 271 10.52 -8.38 -7.27
N HIS A 272 10.13 -9.34 -6.42
CA HIS A 272 10.39 -10.77 -6.62
C HIS A 272 9.28 -11.62 -5.97
N PRO A 273 8.77 -12.70 -6.60
CA PRO A 273 7.59 -13.45 -6.14
C PRO A 273 7.64 -14.01 -4.70
N VAL A 274 8.84 -14.16 -4.15
CA VAL A 274 9.12 -14.68 -2.80
C VAL A 274 10.19 -13.88 -2.05
N GLY A 275 10.96 -13.05 -2.76
CA GLY A 275 12.13 -12.40 -2.18
C GLY A 275 11.69 -11.12 -1.49
N VAL A 276 11.88 -11.03 -0.17
CA VAL A 276 11.54 -9.82 0.58
C VAL A 276 12.47 -8.70 0.17
N SER A 277 11.91 -7.54 -0.12
CA SER A 277 12.64 -6.38 -0.60
C SER A 277 13.30 -5.68 0.60
N PRO A 278 14.62 -5.43 0.57
CA PRO A 278 15.25 -4.64 1.62
C PRO A 278 14.62 -3.24 1.70
N GLU A 279 14.19 -2.85 2.90
CA GLU A 279 13.54 -1.58 3.17
C GLU A 279 13.91 -1.08 4.56
N PHE A 280 14.09 0.23 4.67
CA PHE A 280 14.04 0.93 5.92
C PHE A 280 13.47 2.32 5.70
N ARG A 281 12.33 2.60 6.35
CA ARG A 281 11.73 3.94 6.34
C ARG A 281 11.37 4.37 7.76
N LEU A 282 11.33 5.68 7.96
CA LEU A 282 10.89 6.31 9.20
C LEU A 282 9.59 7.05 8.94
N ALA A 283 8.48 6.44 9.35
CA ALA A 283 7.14 6.98 9.18
C ALA A 283 6.80 7.91 10.33
N VAL A 284 6.31 9.11 10.02
CA VAL A 284 5.86 10.10 11.00
C VAL A 284 4.35 10.08 11.06
N ARG A 285 3.81 9.78 12.24
CA ARG A 285 2.37 9.83 12.51
C ARG A 285 1.87 11.26 12.38
N THR A 286 0.70 11.41 11.74
CA THR A 286 0.02 12.69 11.58
C THR A 286 -1.24 12.75 12.42
N ASP A 287 -1.76 13.95 12.65
CA ASP A 287 -3.09 14.17 13.24
C ASP A 287 -4.23 14.15 12.19
N ILE A 288 -3.86 14.08 10.90
CA ILE A 288 -4.77 14.12 9.76
C ILE A 288 -5.79 12.99 9.89
N GLY A 289 -7.07 13.37 9.94
CA GLY A 289 -8.17 12.41 9.97
C GLY A 289 -8.22 11.51 11.20
N SER A 290 -7.49 11.84 12.27
CA SER A 290 -7.55 11.10 13.54
C SER A 290 -8.98 10.96 14.08
N GLN A 291 -9.77 12.04 14.03
CA GLN A 291 -11.18 12.03 14.41
C GLN A 291 -12.03 11.14 13.50
N ILE A 292 -11.74 11.12 12.19
CA ILE A 292 -12.42 10.24 11.23
C ILE A 292 -12.13 8.78 11.56
N ILE A 293 -10.87 8.46 11.84
CA ILE A 293 -10.45 7.09 12.20
C ILE A 293 -11.17 6.61 13.45
N GLU A 294 -11.19 7.42 14.52
CA GLU A 294 -11.90 7.08 15.76
C GLU A 294 -13.40 6.95 15.54
N HIS A 295 -14.01 7.85 14.78
CA HIS A 295 -15.44 7.78 14.45
C HIS A 295 -15.77 6.49 13.70
N VAL A 296 -14.99 6.15 12.67
CA VAL A 296 -15.21 4.94 11.87
C VAL A 296 -15.01 3.67 12.71
N ARG A 297 -14.00 3.62 13.58
CA ARG A 297 -13.81 2.52 14.53
C ARG A 297 -15.06 2.31 15.40
N GLU A 298 -15.60 3.40 15.95
CA GLU A 298 -16.80 3.33 16.77
C GLU A 298 -18.02 2.89 15.95
N ALA A 299 -18.18 3.43 14.74
CA ALA A 299 -19.26 3.08 13.82
C ALA A 299 -19.30 1.57 13.52
N VAL A 300 -18.15 0.99 13.18
CA VAL A 300 -18.02 -0.45 12.90
C VAL A 300 -18.37 -1.29 14.14
N LEU A 301 -17.95 -0.86 15.34
CA LEU A 301 -18.30 -1.57 16.57
C LEU A 301 -19.79 -1.47 16.93
N ILE A 302 -20.41 -0.31 16.74
CA ILE A 302 -21.86 -0.13 16.92
C ILE A 302 -22.62 -1.04 15.95
N HIS A 303 -22.20 -1.05 14.69
CA HIS A 303 -22.81 -1.87 13.65
C HIS A 303 -22.66 -3.36 13.92
N ALA A 304 -21.48 -3.82 14.32
CA ALA A 304 -21.27 -5.22 14.72
C ALA A 304 -22.13 -5.62 15.93
N LYS A 305 -22.29 -4.73 16.92
CA LYS A 305 -23.18 -4.93 18.09
C LYS A 305 -24.65 -4.99 17.68
N ALA A 306 -25.08 -4.21 16.70
CA ALA A 306 -26.45 -4.21 16.18
C ALA A 306 -26.76 -5.45 15.32
N SER A 307 -25.74 -6.10 14.76
CA SER A 307 -25.88 -7.24 13.84
C SER A 307 -26.24 -8.58 14.52
N ASN A 308 -26.51 -8.58 15.83
CA ASN A 308 -26.90 -9.76 16.62
C ASN A 308 -25.95 -10.96 16.47
N PHE A 309 -24.65 -10.69 16.29
CA PHE A 309 -23.61 -11.71 16.29
C PHE A 309 -23.35 -12.24 17.71
N ASP A 310 -22.67 -13.39 17.80
CA ASP A 310 -22.21 -13.93 19.09
C ASP A 310 -21.37 -12.89 19.84
N HIS A 311 -21.64 -12.75 21.14
CA HIS A 311 -20.98 -11.79 22.02
C HIS A 311 -19.45 -11.94 22.03
N ASP A 312 -18.94 -13.17 21.89
CA ASP A 312 -17.51 -13.43 21.86
C ASP A 312 -16.87 -12.94 20.54
N LEU A 313 -17.61 -12.94 19.43
CA LEU A 313 -17.16 -12.34 18.16
C LEU A 313 -17.06 -10.82 18.28
N ILE A 314 -18.05 -10.20 18.91
CA ILE A 314 -18.07 -8.75 19.15
C ILE A 314 -16.89 -8.35 20.04
N LYS A 315 -16.65 -9.08 21.13
CA LYS A 315 -15.48 -8.85 22.01
C LYS A 315 -14.15 -9.01 21.28
N LEU A 316 -14.04 -10.02 20.41
CA LEU A 316 -12.83 -10.22 19.63
C LEU A 316 -12.57 -9.05 18.68
N ALA A 317 -13.60 -8.58 17.97
CA ALA A 317 -13.50 -7.41 17.11
C ALA A 317 -13.15 -6.15 17.90
N GLU A 318 -13.79 -5.92 19.06
CA GLU A 318 -13.50 -4.80 19.95
C GLU A 318 -12.05 -4.80 20.43
N ARG A 319 -11.54 -5.94 20.89
CA ARG A 319 -10.13 -6.10 21.26
C ARG A 319 -9.21 -5.79 20.07
N LYS A 320 -9.51 -6.36 18.90
CA LYS A 320 -8.66 -6.17 17.71
C LYS A 320 -8.60 -4.68 17.31
N LEU A 321 -9.73 -4.00 17.29
CA LEU A 321 -9.83 -2.61 16.86
C LEU A 321 -9.29 -1.59 17.87
N ARG A 322 -9.40 -1.86 19.17
CA ARG A 322 -9.00 -0.92 20.22
C ARG A 322 -7.59 -1.16 20.75
N GLU A 323 -7.13 -2.41 20.77
CA GLU A 323 -5.90 -2.77 21.50
C GLU A 323 -4.78 -3.26 20.59
N THR A 324 -5.11 -3.97 19.50
CA THR A 324 -4.07 -4.66 18.72
C THR A 324 -3.77 -4.03 17.36
N MET A 325 -4.72 -3.30 16.75
CA MET A 325 -4.55 -2.70 15.43
C MET A 325 -4.39 -1.18 15.49
N ASP A 326 -3.21 -0.71 15.09
CA ASP A 326 -2.84 0.70 15.04
C ASP A 326 -3.03 1.27 13.64
N ILE A 327 -4.17 1.91 13.41
CA ILE A 327 -4.53 2.59 12.15
C ILE A 327 -4.24 4.08 12.30
N ALA A 328 -3.43 4.63 11.39
CA ALA A 328 -3.16 6.06 11.33
C ALA A 328 -2.70 6.53 9.95
N VAL A 329 -2.77 7.84 9.75
CA VAL A 329 -2.17 8.51 8.60
C VAL A 329 -0.71 8.85 8.92
N PHE A 330 0.20 8.45 8.04
CA PHE A 330 1.64 8.65 8.19
C PHE A 330 2.22 9.40 6.98
N THR A 331 3.36 10.07 7.20
CA THR A 331 4.21 10.59 6.12
C THR A 331 5.63 10.08 6.34
N ASP A 332 6.27 9.58 5.29
CA ASP A 332 7.65 9.07 5.40
C ASP A 332 8.66 10.23 5.45
N ALA A 333 9.27 10.42 6.62
CA ALA A 333 10.34 11.40 6.82
C ALA A 333 11.69 10.89 6.36
N LEU A 334 11.84 9.58 6.20
CA LEU A 334 13.05 9.00 5.66
C LEU A 334 12.68 7.72 4.95
N ARG A 335 13.32 7.47 3.82
CA ARG A 335 13.05 6.35 2.93
C ARG A 335 14.35 5.70 2.54
N GLY A 336 14.37 4.39 2.38
CA GLY A 336 15.53 3.64 1.94
C GLY A 336 15.14 2.24 1.44
N GLY A 337 15.93 1.70 0.51
CA GLY A 337 15.69 0.39 -0.07
C GLY A 337 14.64 0.38 -1.18
N THR A 338 13.61 -0.47 -1.10
CA THR A 338 12.51 -0.56 -2.09
C THR A 338 11.84 0.78 -2.40
N CYS A 339 11.89 1.73 -1.45
CA CYS A 339 11.40 3.09 -1.67
C CYS A 339 12.08 3.81 -2.86
N LEU A 340 13.26 3.37 -3.32
CA LEU A 340 13.92 3.87 -4.53
C LEU A 340 13.13 3.55 -5.82
N ARG A 341 12.17 2.62 -5.77
CA ARG A 341 11.34 2.23 -6.92
C ARG A 341 9.87 2.64 -6.76
N ILE A 342 9.37 2.65 -5.53
CA ILE A 342 7.95 2.88 -5.24
C ILE A 342 7.74 3.82 -4.05
N ARG A 343 6.65 4.60 -4.08
CA ARG A 343 6.11 5.24 -2.89
C ARG A 343 4.92 4.42 -2.40
N ILE A 344 5.00 3.90 -1.18
CA ILE A 344 3.94 3.07 -0.62
C ILE A 344 2.74 3.97 -0.28
N SER A 345 1.59 3.71 -0.92
CA SER A 345 0.35 4.49 -0.73
C SER A 345 -0.44 4.08 0.52
N GLY A 346 -0.14 2.90 1.04
CA GLY A 346 -0.65 2.37 2.29
C GLY A 346 -0.27 0.90 2.44
N GLN A 347 -0.22 0.40 3.67
CA GLN A 347 0.12 -0.99 3.95
C GLN A 347 -0.44 -1.43 5.30
N VAL A 348 -0.88 -2.68 5.39
CA VAL A 348 -1.22 -3.36 6.65
C VAL A 348 -0.11 -4.34 6.96
N VAL A 349 0.54 -4.18 8.10
CA VAL A 349 1.73 -4.95 8.43
C VAL A 349 1.80 -5.33 9.92
N PRO A 350 2.54 -6.40 10.29
CA PRO A 350 3.32 -7.29 9.42
C PRO A 350 2.42 -8.22 8.58
N ASN A 351 2.94 -8.71 7.47
CA ASN A 351 2.20 -9.64 6.61
C ASN A 351 2.04 -11.05 7.20
N ARG A 352 2.86 -11.40 8.20
CA ARG A 352 2.78 -12.66 8.95
C ARG A 352 1.50 -12.72 9.78
N GLN A 353 0.58 -13.59 9.38
CA GLN A 353 -0.79 -13.63 9.91
C GLN A 353 -0.85 -14.10 11.37
N ASP A 354 0.05 -15.00 11.77
CA ASP A 354 0.19 -15.47 13.15
C ASP A 354 0.72 -14.38 14.13
N ILE A 355 1.29 -13.31 13.58
CA ILE A 355 1.71 -12.12 14.33
C ILE A 355 0.67 -11.01 14.18
N LEU A 356 0.11 -10.79 12.99
CA LEU A 356 -0.92 -9.80 12.73
C LEU A 356 -2.14 -9.97 13.65
N VAL A 357 -2.49 -11.22 13.99
CA VAL A 357 -3.56 -11.53 14.97
C VAL A 357 -3.25 -11.06 16.40
N LYS A 358 -1.97 -10.89 16.74
CA LYS A 358 -1.49 -10.38 18.04
C LYS A 358 -1.34 -8.86 18.03
N GLY A 359 -1.07 -8.28 16.87
CA GLY A 359 -1.08 -6.85 16.63
C GLY A 359 -0.54 -6.47 15.25
N GLY A 360 -0.85 -5.26 14.81
CA GLY A 360 -0.43 -4.76 13.51
C GLY A 360 -0.57 -3.24 13.42
N LYS A 361 -0.06 -2.68 12.33
CA LYS A 361 -0.28 -1.27 11.99
C LYS A 361 -0.77 -1.15 10.55
N ASN A 362 -1.74 -0.28 10.36
CA ASN A 362 -2.19 0.15 9.05
C ASN A 362 -1.68 1.57 8.78
N PHE A 363 -0.79 1.68 7.80
CA PHE A 363 -0.24 2.92 7.33
C PHE A 363 -1.11 3.47 6.21
N LEU A 364 -1.69 4.65 6.42
CA LEU A 364 -2.40 5.39 5.39
C LEU A 364 -1.55 6.56 4.91
N ASN A 365 -1.34 6.71 3.60
CA ASN A 365 -0.55 7.81 3.05
C ASN A 365 -1.47 8.92 2.49
N PRO A 366 -1.34 10.19 2.91
CA PRO A 366 -2.16 11.28 2.41
C PRO A 366 -2.00 11.51 0.89
N GLU A 367 -0.81 11.29 0.32
CA GLU A 367 -0.58 11.42 -1.13
C GLU A 367 -1.37 10.35 -1.91
N GLY A 368 -1.42 9.12 -1.38
CA GLY A 368 -2.19 8.01 -1.97
C GLY A 368 -3.70 8.27 -1.94
N ILE A 369 -4.21 8.81 -0.83
CA ILE A 369 -5.61 9.22 -0.68
C ILE A 369 -5.94 10.34 -1.67
N GLY A 370 -5.11 11.38 -1.75
CA GLY A 370 -5.30 12.49 -2.69
C GLY A 370 -5.28 12.04 -4.15
N THR A 371 -4.36 11.14 -4.52
CA THR A 371 -4.32 10.52 -5.85
C THR A 371 -5.61 9.76 -6.15
N THR A 372 -6.17 9.07 -5.16
CA THR A 372 -7.44 8.35 -5.29
C THR A 372 -8.62 9.31 -5.49
N VAL A 373 -8.65 10.45 -4.80
CA VAL A 373 -9.67 11.50 -5.02
C VAL A 373 -9.65 11.98 -6.47
N GLY A 374 -8.48 12.39 -6.98
CA GLY A 374 -8.34 12.89 -8.35
C GLY A 374 -8.77 11.85 -9.39
N ARG A 375 -8.32 10.61 -9.22
CA ARG A 375 -8.72 9.49 -10.11
C ARG A 375 -10.23 9.25 -10.06
N SER A 376 -10.84 9.29 -8.89
CA SER A 376 -12.29 9.13 -8.74
C SER A 376 -13.05 10.25 -9.46
N HIS A 377 -12.60 11.50 -9.37
CA HIS A 377 -13.20 12.60 -10.13
C HIS A 377 -13.15 12.34 -11.64
N ASP A 378 -12.01 11.90 -12.16
CA ASP A 378 -11.85 11.64 -13.59
C ASP A 378 -12.74 10.49 -14.08
N LEU A 379 -12.84 9.41 -13.30
CA LEU A 379 -13.73 8.28 -13.60
C LEU A 379 -15.20 8.70 -13.60
N LEU A 380 -15.61 9.51 -12.62
CA LEU A 380 -16.98 10.03 -12.55
C LEU A 380 -17.31 10.94 -13.73
N ARG A 381 -16.41 11.85 -14.12
CA ARG A 381 -16.59 12.71 -15.31
C ARG A 381 -16.71 11.90 -16.60
N ARG A 382 -15.89 10.85 -16.72
CA ARG A 382 -15.79 10.05 -17.94
C ARG A 382 -16.98 9.12 -18.14
N PHE A 383 -17.47 8.49 -17.08
CA PHE A 383 -18.42 7.37 -17.21
C PHE A 383 -19.83 7.67 -16.73
N CYS A 384 -20.04 8.74 -15.95
CA CYS A 384 -21.38 9.15 -15.51
C CYS A 384 -21.97 10.20 -16.46
N THR A 385 -23.29 10.36 -16.44
CA THR A 385 -23.94 11.48 -17.12
C THR A 385 -23.43 12.81 -16.53
N PRO A 386 -23.41 13.91 -17.30
CA PRO A 386 -22.89 15.20 -16.81
C PRO A 386 -23.57 15.67 -15.50
N GLN A 387 -24.88 15.44 -15.38
CA GLN A 387 -25.65 15.77 -14.17
C GLN A 387 -25.21 14.93 -12.97
N THR A 388 -25.01 13.62 -13.17
CA THR A 388 -24.54 12.71 -12.13
C THR A 388 -23.12 13.07 -11.69
N ALA A 389 -22.21 13.29 -12.64
CA ALA A 389 -20.84 13.71 -12.35
C ALA A 389 -20.81 15.02 -11.54
N ALA A 390 -21.58 16.03 -11.96
CA ALA A 390 -21.68 17.31 -11.24
C ALA A 390 -22.20 17.16 -9.80
N THR A 391 -23.05 16.14 -9.55
CA THR A 391 -23.60 15.86 -8.22
C THR A 391 -22.64 15.06 -7.34
N LEU A 392 -21.94 14.06 -7.91
CA LEU A 392 -21.10 13.14 -7.15
C LEU A 392 -19.68 13.66 -6.87
N ILE A 393 -19.07 14.40 -7.81
CA ILE A 393 -17.68 14.88 -7.67
C ILE A 393 -17.46 15.67 -6.37
N PRO A 394 -18.35 16.61 -5.97
CA PRO A 394 -18.20 17.35 -4.71
C PRO A 394 -18.24 16.47 -3.45
N LEU A 395 -18.81 15.26 -3.55
CA LEU A 395 -18.92 14.31 -2.43
C LEU A 395 -17.65 13.45 -2.27
N VAL A 396 -16.85 13.31 -3.33
CA VAL A 396 -15.56 12.62 -3.31
C VAL A 396 -14.50 13.60 -2.79
N THR A 397 -14.31 13.59 -1.48
CA THR A 397 -13.33 14.39 -0.73
C THR A 397 -12.22 13.53 -0.16
N PHE A 398 -11.14 14.15 0.32
CA PHE A 398 -10.06 13.43 1.01
C PHE A 398 -10.62 12.66 2.21
N GLU A 399 -11.47 13.30 3.00
CA GLU A 399 -12.11 12.74 4.19
C GLU A 399 -13.03 11.57 3.84
N ALA A 400 -13.78 11.67 2.73
CA ALA A 400 -14.64 10.57 2.28
C ALA A 400 -13.84 9.34 1.84
N VAL A 401 -12.74 9.54 1.09
CA VAL A 401 -11.84 8.44 0.69
C VAL A 401 -11.13 7.86 1.92
N LEU A 402 -10.68 8.70 2.85
CA LEU A 402 -10.07 8.23 4.09
C LEU A 402 -11.06 7.38 4.91
N ALA A 403 -12.30 7.84 5.06
CA ALA A 403 -13.34 7.10 5.76
C ALA A 403 -13.65 5.75 5.08
N ASP A 404 -13.72 5.70 3.75
CA ASP A 404 -13.88 4.45 2.97
C ASP A 404 -12.77 3.46 3.29
N VAL A 405 -11.51 3.87 3.15
CA VAL A 405 -10.34 3.01 3.41
C VAL A 405 -10.29 2.56 4.86
N VAL A 406 -10.47 3.46 5.82
CA VAL A 406 -10.46 3.09 7.24
C VAL A 406 -11.63 2.17 7.58
N SER A 407 -12.81 2.36 6.98
CA SER A 407 -13.98 1.53 7.24
C SER A 407 -13.79 0.10 6.76
N HIS A 408 -13.17 -0.07 5.59
CA HIS A 408 -12.76 -1.37 5.05
C HIS A 408 -11.86 -2.10 6.05
N GLU A 409 -10.80 -1.43 6.48
CA GLU A 409 -9.75 -1.98 7.35
C GLU A 409 -10.26 -2.29 8.76
N CYS A 410 -11.13 -1.43 9.29
CA CYS A 410 -11.80 -1.65 10.57
C CYS A 410 -12.81 -2.82 10.50
N THR A 411 -13.27 -3.20 9.32
CA THR A 411 -14.29 -4.25 9.17
C THR A 411 -13.68 -5.65 9.01
N HIS A 412 -12.42 -5.78 8.57
CA HIS A 412 -11.75 -7.09 8.52
C HIS A 412 -11.84 -7.89 9.83
N PRO A 413 -11.59 -7.31 11.03
CA PRO A 413 -11.73 -8.01 12.30
C PRO A 413 -13.14 -8.54 12.61
N THR A 414 -14.18 -7.96 12.03
CA THR A 414 -15.56 -8.30 12.35
C THR A 414 -15.96 -9.65 11.75
N GLY A 415 -16.60 -10.50 12.55
CA GLY A 415 -17.05 -11.83 12.13
C GLY A 415 -15.93 -12.85 11.86
N CYS A 416 -14.65 -12.46 11.90
CA CYS A 416 -13.52 -13.34 11.63
C CYS A 416 -12.85 -13.85 12.91
N THR A 417 -12.70 -15.17 13.00
CA THR A 417 -11.98 -15.85 14.10
C THR A 417 -10.81 -16.66 13.53
N PRO A 418 -9.80 -17.01 14.35
CA PRO A 418 -8.71 -17.88 13.90
C PRO A 418 -9.20 -19.21 13.31
N LYS A 419 -10.32 -19.76 13.82
CA LYS A 419 -10.93 -20.98 13.29
C LYS A 419 -11.53 -20.77 11.89
N VAL A 420 -12.18 -19.62 11.66
CA VAL A 420 -12.71 -19.26 10.34
C VAL A 420 -11.57 -19.09 9.35
N GLU A 421 -10.52 -18.37 9.74
CA GLU A 421 -9.29 -18.16 8.95
C GLU A 421 -8.60 -19.50 8.61
N GLU A 422 -8.52 -20.43 9.56
CA GLU A 422 -7.98 -21.79 9.32
C GLU A 422 -8.83 -22.57 8.30
N VAL A 423 -10.16 -22.47 8.40
CA VAL A 423 -11.08 -23.22 7.53
C VAL A 423 -11.18 -22.62 6.14
N LEU A 424 -11.27 -21.30 6.01
CA LEU A 424 -11.49 -20.61 4.73
C LEU A 424 -10.17 -20.15 4.07
N GLY A 425 -9.09 -20.10 4.84
CA GLY A 425 -7.88 -19.37 4.48
C GLY A 425 -8.05 -17.86 4.65
N ASN A 426 -6.93 -17.13 4.67
CA ASN A 426 -6.90 -15.66 4.80
C ASN A 426 -7.40 -14.91 3.54
N ARG A 427 -7.93 -15.63 2.55
CA ARG A 427 -8.39 -15.10 1.25
C ARG A 427 -9.73 -15.70 0.87
N SER A 428 -10.66 -15.70 1.83
CA SER A 428 -12.04 -16.09 1.53
C SER A 428 -12.57 -15.31 0.33
N SER A 429 -13.39 -16.00 -0.46
CA SER A 429 -14.24 -15.50 -1.56
C SER A 429 -14.61 -14.02 -1.55
N LEU A 430 -15.04 -13.68 -0.35
CA LEU A 430 -15.90 -12.56 -0.02
C LEU A 430 -15.29 -11.68 1.07
N GLU A 431 -14.05 -11.92 1.53
CA GLU A 431 -13.47 -11.17 2.66
C GLU A 431 -13.33 -9.68 2.31
N GLU A 432 -12.75 -9.34 1.15
CA GLU A 432 -12.66 -7.96 0.67
C GLU A 432 -14.05 -7.34 0.46
N GLY A 433 -14.99 -8.14 -0.08
CA GLY A 433 -16.40 -7.77 -0.20
C GLY A 433 -17.03 -7.40 1.13
N LYS A 434 -16.85 -8.25 2.15
CA LYS A 434 -17.35 -8.06 3.52
C LYS A 434 -16.72 -6.82 4.15
N ALA A 435 -15.41 -6.66 4.02
CA ALA A 435 -14.67 -5.52 4.57
C ALA A 435 -15.20 -4.20 4.00
N THR A 436 -15.24 -4.05 2.67
CA THR A 436 -15.75 -2.82 2.05
C THR A 436 -17.23 -2.60 2.34
N ILE A 437 -18.08 -3.58 2.04
CA ILE A 437 -19.54 -3.39 2.08
C ILE A 437 -20.04 -3.26 3.53
N GLY A 438 -19.47 -4.04 4.45
CA GLY A 438 -19.76 -3.93 5.89
C GLY A 438 -19.27 -2.60 6.46
N GLY A 439 -18.07 -2.15 6.07
CA GLY A 439 -17.53 -0.85 6.48
C GLY A 439 -18.40 0.32 6.04
N LEU A 440 -18.82 0.31 4.76
CA LEU A 440 -19.73 1.31 4.22
C LEU A 440 -21.10 1.28 4.91
N ALA A 441 -21.66 0.09 5.15
CA ALA A 441 -22.92 -0.05 5.89
C ALA A 441 -22.81 0.52 7.32
N ALA A 442 -21.70 0.23 8.00
CA ALA A 442 -21.44 0.72 9.35
C ALA A 442 -21.41 2.25 9.42
N ILE A 443 -20.64 2.90 8.55
CA ILE A 443 -20.53 4.38 8.57
C ILE A 443 -21.83 5.06 8.11
N CYS A 444 -22.60 4.45 7.21
CA CYS A 444 -23.92 4.96 6.80
C CYS A 444 -24.96 4.86 7.93
N ALA A 445 -24.82 3.89 8.83
CA ALA A 445 -25.76 3.68 9.94
C ALA A 445 -25.64 4.76 11.03
N VAL A 446 -24.52 5.48 11.11
CA VAL A 446 -24.26 6.48 12.17
C VAL A 446 -24.40 7.91 11.66
N GLU A 447 -24.16 8.16 10.37
CA GLU A 447 -24.21 9.50 9.77
C GLU A 447 -24.99 9.53 8.45
N SER A 448 -26.11 10.28 8.41
CA SER A 448 -26.98 10.33 7.23
C SER A 448 -26.31 10.94 5.98
N ASP A 449 -25.41 11.91 6.17
CA ASP A 449 -24.66 12.52 5.05
C ASP A 449 -23.59 11.58 4.48
N GLN A 450 -23.17 10.57 5.25
CA GLN A 450 -22.15 9.61 4.83
C GLN A 450 -22.66 8.64 3.77
N ALA A 451 -23.96 8.37 3.71
CA ALA A 451 -24.57 7.55 2.66
C ALA A 451 -24.33 8.13 1.26
N ARG A 452 -24.47 9.46 1.13
CA ARG A 452 -24.27 10.18 -0.15
C ARG A 452 -22.81 10.12 -0.59
N ARG A 453 -21.89 10.31 0.36
CA ARG A 453 -20.43 10.21 0.11
C ARG A 453 -20.05 8.78 -0.28
N SER A 454 -20.54 7.79 0.46
CA SER A 454 -20.30 6.37 0.21
C SER A 454 -20.81 5.93 -1.17
N LEU A 455 -21.96 6.45 -1.61
CA LEU A 455 -22.49 6.19 -2.94
C LEU A 455 -21.59 6.75 -4.05
N ALA A 456 -21.08 7.98 -3.87
CA ALA A 456 -20.14 8.61 -4.81
C ALA A 456 -18.82 7.83 -4.91
N ILE A 457 -18.25 7.43 -3.78
CA ILE A 457 -17.02 6.63 -3.71
C ILE A 457 -17.25 5.24 -4.34
N SER A 458 -18.33 4.55 -3.98
CA SER A 458 -18.67 3.23 -4.53
C SER A 458 -18.83 3.28 -6.04
N THR A 459 -19.47 4.31 -6.58
CA THR A 459 -19.60 4.52 -8.03
C THR A 459 -18.24 4.64 -8.70
N ALA A 460 -17.34 5.46 -8.15
CA ALA A 460 -15.98 5.62 -8.70
C ALA A 460 -15.14 4.32 -8.58
N ARG A 461 -15.25 3.59 -7.47
CA ARG A 461 -14.57 2.30 -7.24
C ARG A 461 -15.02 1.25 -8.26
N VAL A 462 -16.34 1.10 -8.45
CA VAL A 462 -16.91 0.18 -9.43
C VAL A 462 -16.38 0.48 -10.83
N CYS A 463 -16.40 1.75 -11.27
CA CYS A 463 -15.82 2.15 -12.55
C CYS A 463 -14.33 1.78 -12.65
N ARG A 464 -13.55 2.02 -11.58
CA ARG A 464 -12.10 1.75 -11.55
C ARG A 464 -11.80 0.25 -11.70
N PHE A 465 -12.42 -0.58 -10.88
CA PHE A 465 -12.04 -2.00 -10.78
C PHE A 465 -12.70 -2.86 -11.85
N LEU A 466 -13.92 -2.54 -12.29
CA LEU A 466 -14.51 -3.26 -13.43
C LEU A 466 -13.82 -2.94 -14.76
N LEU A 467 -13.18 -1.77 -14.88
CA LEU A 467 -12.28 -1.50 -16.00
C LEU A 467 -11.04 -2.43 -16.00
N LYS A 468 -10.56 -2.84 -14.81
CA LYS A 468 -9.44 -3.79 -14.66
C LYS A 468 -9.83 -5.24 -14.92
N ALA A 469 -11.09 -5.62 -14.68
CA ALA A 469 -11.60 -6.99 -14.91
C ALA A 469 -11.31 -7.52 -16.34
N ARG A 470 -11.21 -6.62 -17.33
CA ARG A 470 -10.86 -6.96 -18.72
C ARG A 470 -9.36 -7.21 -18.93
N ARG A 471 -8.49 -6.66 -18.08
CA ARG A 471 -7.03 -6.69 -18.25
C ARG A 471 -6.38 -7.98 -17.74
N ALA A 472 -7.18 -8.89 -17.16
CA ALA A 472 -6.70 -10.11 -16.51
C ALA A 472 -5.53 -9.86 -15.53
N GLU A 473 -5.56 -8.71 -14.83
CA GLU A 473 -4.58 -8.40 -13.78
C GLU A 473 -4.89 -9.27 -12.55
N ASP A 474 -4.20 -10.40 -12.42
CA ASP A 474 -4.41 -11.44 -11.38
C ASP A 474 -4.35 -10.86 -9.94
N ASP A 475 -3.49 -9.87 -9.70
CA ASP A 475 -3.34 -9.18 -8.41
C ASP A 475 -4.56 -8.34 -7.99
N SER A 476 -5.54 -8.16 -8.89
CA SER A 476 -6.75 -7.38 -8.64
C SER A 476 -8.03 -8.20 -8.57
N GLN A 477 -7.97 -9.53 -8.70
CA GLN A 477 -9.16 -10.39 -8.77
C GLN A 477 -10.07 -10.26 -7.54
N ASP A 478 -9.49 -10.12 -6.34
CA ASP A 478 -10.27 -9.94 -5.11
C ASP A 478 -11.03 -8.60 -5.13
N TYR A 479 -10.34 -7.51 -5.50
CA TYR A 479 -10.95 -6.19 -5.66
C TYR A 479 -11.96 -6.14 -6.82
N VAL A 480 -11.74 -6.88 -7.90
CA VAL A 480 -12.71 -7.00 -9.00
C VAL A 480 -13.98 -7.67 -8.49
N ARG A 481 -13.85 -8.78 -7.76
CA ARG A 481 -14.99 -9.50 -7.18
C ARG A 481 -15.76 -8.65 -6.18
N GLU A 482 -15.06 -8.00 -5.25
CA GLU A 482 -15.64 -7.00 -4.33
C GLU A 482 -16.50 -5.98 -5.10
N ASN A 483 -15.97 -5.42 -6.18
CA ASN A 483 -16.66 -4.39 -6.95
C ASN A 483 -17.76 -4.94 -7.87
N MET A 484 -17.75 -6.22 -8.22
CA MET A 484 -18.90 -6.89 -8.83
C MET A 484 -20.06 -7.00 -7.84
N ILE A 485 -19.78 -7.35 -6.58
CA ILE A 485 -20.79 -7.38 -5.52
C ILE A 485 -21.37 -5.98 -5.35
N MET A 486 -20.51 -4.98 -5.16
CA MET A 486 -20.91 -3.57 -5.00
C MET A 486 -21.79 -3.09 -6.16
N ALA A 487 -21.38 -3.34 -7.40
CA ALA A 487 -22.17 -2.99 -8.59
C ALA A 487 -23.54 -3.68 -8.58
N GLY A 488 -23.58 -4.97 -8.23
CA GLY A 488 -24.83 -5.72 -8.08
C GLY A 488 -25.78 -5.09 -7.06
N LEU A 489 -25.28 -4.70 -5.88
CA LEU A 489 -26.09 -4.04 -4.85
C LEU A 489 -26.60 -2.67 -5.34
N LEU A 490 -25.75 -1.87 -5.99
CA LEU A 490 -26.10 -0.55 -6.52
C LEU A 490 -27.19 -0.61 -7.61
N PHE A 491 -27.11 -1.58 -8.51
CA PHE A 491 -28.13 -1.78 -9.55
C PHE A 491 -29.44 -2.32 -8.97
N ASN A 492 -29.36 -3.33 -8.10
CA ASN A 492 -30.54 -3.97 -7.54
C ASN A 492 -31.33 -3.05 -6.60
N SER A 493 -30.63 -2.13 -5.92
CA SER A 493 -31.28 -1.13 -5.07
C SER A 493 -31.97 -0.01 -5.86
N GLY A 494 -31.61 0.14 -7.14
CA GLY A 494 -31.99 1.29 -7.96
C GLY A 494 -31.16 2.54 -7.70
N ALA A 495 -30.14 2.49 -6.83
CA ALA A 495 -29.25 3.62 -6.58
C ALA A 495 -28.38 3.97 -7.80
N MET A 496 -28.13 2.99 -8.67
CA MET A 496 -27.42 3.16 -9.95
C MET A 496 -28.24 2.61 -11.12
N ARG A 497 -28.21 3.34 -12.23
CA ARG A 497 -28.72 2.88 -13.53
C ARG A 497 -27.72 3.20 -14.63
N LEU A 498 -27.60 2.31 -15.60
CA LEU A 498 -26.85 2.56 -16.83
C LEU A 498 -27.83 3.00 -17.92
N THR A 499 -27.59 4.13 -18.55
CA THR A 499 -28.35 4.63 -19.70
C THR A 499 -27.50 4.60 -20.97
N GLU A 500 -28.07 5.05 -22.09
CA GLU A 500 -27.33 5.19 -23.35
C GLU A 500 -26.22 6.25 -23.29
N THR A 501 -26.30 7.19 -22.35
CA THR A 501 -25.40 8.36 -22.25
C THR A 501 -24.49 8.34 -21.03
N GLY A 502 -24.65 7.38 -20.12
CA GLY A 502 -23.78 7.22 -18.97
C GLY A 502 -24.43 6.54 -17.77
N LEU A 503 -23.65 6.43 -16.69
CA LEU A 503 -24.16 6.08 -15.38
C LEU A 503 -24.97 7.22 -14.79
N GLU A 504 -26.16 6.89 -14.31
CA GLU A 504 -27.02 7.77 -13.53
C GLU A 504 -27.10 7.29 -12.09
N VAL A 505 -26.83 8.22 -11.16
CA VAL A 505 -26.84 8.00 -9.72
C VAL A 505 -27.41 9.25 -9.07
N ASP A 506 -28.49 9.10 -8.29
CA ASP A 506 -29.09 10.20 -7.54
C ASP A 506 -28.91 9.98 -6.04
N PRO A 507 -27.90 10.63 -5.41
CA PRO A 507 -27.67 10.51 -3.97
C PRO A 507 -28.78 11.16 -3.13
N ASN A 508 -29.72 11.89 -3.72
CA ASN A 508 -30.82 12.51 -3.00
C ASN A 508 -32.12 11.69 -3.05
N ASN A 509 -32.16 10.60 -3.82
CA ASN A 509 -33.28 9.66 -3.79
C ASN A 509 -33.14 8.74 -2.57
N THR A 510 -33.65 9.20 -1.43
CA THR A 510 -33.51 8.52 -0.14
C THR A 510 -34.04 7.09 -0.17
N ALA A 511 -35.14 6.80 -0.89
CA ALA A 511 -35.69 5.45 -0.97
C ALA A 511 -34.71 4.45 -1.61
N ASN A 512 -34.02 4.85 -2.68
CA ASN A 512 -33.02 3.99 -3.34
C ASN A 512 -31.74 3.86 -2.49
N VAL A 513 -31.36 4.93 -1.78
CA VAL A 513 -30.20 4.93 -0.88
C VAL A 513 -30.45 4.05 0.35
N ASP A 514 -31.62 4.15 0.98
CA ASP A 514 -32.01 3.32 2.12
C ASP A 514 -32.07 1.84 1.71
N ASN A 515 -32.67 1.54 0.56
CA ASN A 515 -32.68 0.18 0.02
C ASN A 515 -31.26 -0.35 -0.26
N TRP A 516 -30.36 0.49 -0.75
CA TRP A 516 -28.96 0.11 -0.93
C TRP A 516 -28.28 -0.22 0.41
N ILE A 517 -28.49 0.60 1.45
CA ILE A 517 -27.97 0.36 2.79
C ILE A 517 -28.51 -0.95 3.36
N ASP A 518 -29.81 -1.22 3.22
CA ASP A 518 -30.43 -2.48 3.65
C ASP A 518 -29.81 -3.70 2.95
N MET A 519 -29.56 -3.59 1.64
CA MET A 519 -28.89 -4.65 0.88
C MET A 519 -27.42 -4.84 1.30
N MET A 520 -26.70 -3.78 1.64
CA MET A 520 -25.34 -3.88 2.18
C MET A 520 -25.33 -4.59 3.54
N ASN A 521 -26.30 -4.26 4.41
CA ASN A 521 -26.49 -4.93 5.70
C ASN A 521 -26.80 -6.43 5.53
N ASP A 522 -27.72 -6.79 4.62
CA ASP A 522 -28.05 -8.19 4.33
C ASP A 522 -26.81 -8.97 3.84
N PHE A 523 -26.07 -8.39 2.89
CA PHE A 523 -24.84 -9.00 2.38
C PHE A 523 -23.85 -9.27 3.51
N TYR A 524 -23.51 -8.24 4.29
CA TYR A 524 -22.55 -8.34 5.38
C TYR A 524 -22.97 -9.40 6.40
N TYR A 525 -24.23 -9.35 6.85
CA TYR A 525 -24.76 -10.30 7.83
C TYR A 525 -24.69 -11.74 7.32
N ARG A 526 -25.11 -11.99 6.08
CA ARG A 526 -25.10 -13.33 5.49
C ARG A 526 -23.69 -13.89 5.34
N VAL A 527 -22.70 -13.05 4.97
CA VAL A 527 -21.31 -13.48 4.90
C VAL A 527 -20.78 -13.88 6.28
N VAL A 528 -21.02 -13.06 7.30
CA VAL A 528 -20.61 -13.41 8.67
C VAL A 528 -21.30 -14.68 9.15
N GLN A 529 -22.59 -14.87 8.87
CA GLN A 529 -23.27 -16.13 9.19
C GLN A 529 -22.67 -17.33 8.46
N ALA A 530 -22.33 -17.19 7.17
CA ALA A 530 -21.70 -18.25 6.40
C ALA A 530 -20.34 -18.64 6.97
N TYR A 531 -19.56 -17.69 7.51
CA TYR A 531 -18.28 -17.98 8.16
C TYR A 531 -18.44 -18.89 9.38
N HIS A 532 -19.57 -18.80 10.08
CA HIS A 532 -19.87 -19.59 11.29
C HIS A 532 -20.86 -20.73 11.06
N ALA A 533 -21.17 -21.07 9.80
CA ALA A 533 -21.99 -22.23 9.47
C ALA A 533 -21.27 -23.55 9.80
N ASP A 534 -22.02 -24.65 9.87
CA ASP A 534 -21.44 -25.99 10.08
C ASP A 534 -20.43 -26.37 8.97
N ASN A 535 -20.65 -25.86 7.75
CA ASN A 535 -19.72 -25.99 6.63
C ASN A 535 -19.48 -24.61 5.97
N PRO A 536 -18.50 -23.83 6.49
CA PRO A 536 -18.26 -22.47 6.02
C PRO A 536 -17.88 -22.39 4.55
N ARG A 537 -17.10 -23.34 4.03
CA ARG A 537 -16.67 -23.36 2.63
C ARG A 537 -17.86 -23.46 1.68
N THR A 538 -18.80 -24.36 1.97
CA THR A 538 -20.01 -24.51 1.16
C THR A 538 -20.91 -23.28 1.27
N ALA A 539 -21.15 -22.77 2.48
CA ALA A 539 -22.00 -21.60 2.67
C ALA A 539 -21.44 -20.35 1.96
N VAL A 540 -20.13 -20.13 2.01
CA VAL A 540 -19.46 -19.02 1.30
C VAL A 540 -19.58 -19.20 -0.22
N ALA A 541 -19.35 -20.40 -0.75
CA ALA A 541 -19.49 -20.67 -2.18
C ALA A 541 -20.92 -20.44 -2.69
N GLU A 542 -21.94 -20.74 -1.89
CA GLU A 542 -23.34 -20.44 -2.22
C GLU A 542 -23.60 -18.94 -2.30
N LEU A 543 -23.05 -18.15 -1.36
CA LEU A 543 -23.16 -16.69 -1.40
C LEU A 543 -22.42 -16.08 -2.58
N GLU A 544 -21.26 -16.62 -2.96
CA GLU A 544 -20.56 -16.19 -4.18
C GLU A 544 -21.42 -16.38 -5.43
N GLN A 545 -22.14 -17.49 -5.55
CA GLN A 545 -23.07 -17.71 -6.66
C GLN A 545 -24.26 -16.74 -6.67
N ILE A 546 -24.56 -16.11 -5.54
CA ILE A 546 -25.63 -15.11 -5.41
C ILE A 546 -25.09 -13.72 -5.75
N PHE A 547 -23.96 -13.33 -5.16
CA PHE A 547 -23.47 -11.96 -5.18
C PHE A 547 -22.41 -11.69 -6.26
N CYS A 548 -21.62 -12.68 -6.65
CA CYS A 548 -20.53 -12.55 -7.62
C CYS A 548 -20.90 -13.08 -9.02
N ARG A 549 -22.19 -13.09 -9.38
CA ARG A 549 -22.66 -13.69 -10.64
C ARG A 549 -21.96 -13.08 -11.86
N PRO A 550 -21.08 -13.82 -12.57
CA PRO A 550 -20.36 -13.27 -13.72
C PRO A 550 -21.30 -12.94 -14.89
N ASN A 551 -22.47 -13.58 -14.94
CA ASN A 551 -23.48 -13.36 -15.98
C ASN A 551 -24.57 -12.35 -15.60
N ASN A 552 -24.35 -11.51 -14.59
CA ASN A 552 -25.31 -10.46 -14.27
C ASN A 552 -25.38 -9.46 -15.45
N PRO A 553 -26.54 -9.31 -16.12
CA PRO A 553 -26.64 -8.52 -17.34
C PRO A 553 -26.31 -7.03 -17.13
N ASN A 554 -26.61 -6.48 -15.95
CA ASN A 554 -26.30 -5.09 -15.62
C ASN A 554 -24.78 -4.89 -15.45
N ILE A 555 -24.10 -5.83 -14.78
CA ILE A 555 -22.64 -5.79 -14.60
C ILE A 555 -21.94 -5.97 -15.95
N LEU A 556 -22.38 -6.92 -16.77
CA LEU A 556 -21.84 -7.11 -18.12
C LEU A 556 -22.05 -5.88 -19.01
N ALA A 557 -23.25 -5.27 -18.97
CA ALA A 557 -23.51 -4.04 -19.70
C ALA A 557 -22.63 -2.88 -19.22
N LEU A 558 -22.36 -2.80 -17.91
CA LEU A 558 -21.45 -1.82 -17.35
C LEU A 558 -20.01 -2.04 -17.81
N ILE A 559 -19.50 -3.28 -17.76
CA ILE A 559 -18.15 -3.59 -18.27
C ILE A 559 -18.02 -3.17 -19.74
N VAL A 560 -19.04 -3.47 -20.57
CA VAL A 560 -19.08 -3.04 -21.97
C VAL A 560 -19.11 -1.51 -22.09
N TRP A 561 -19.88 -0.81 -21.26
CA TRP A 561 -19.93 0.66 -21.26
C TRP A 561 -18.58 1.29 -20.93
N LEU A 562 -17.93 0.83 -19.86
CA LEU A 562 -16.62 1.33 -19.43
C LEU A 562 -15.55 1.14 -20.51
N ASP A 563 -15.73 0.17 -21.39
CA ASP A 563 -14.80 -0.14 -22.48
C ASP A 563 -14.97 0.75 -23.72
N ARG A 564 -16.18 1.26 -23.98
CA ARG A 564 -16.50 2.06 -25.19
C ARG A 564 -15.70 3.37 -25.28
N GLU A 565 -15.34 3.94 -24.15
CA GLU A 565 -14.67 5.23 -24.04
C GLU A 565 -13.13 5.11 -24.06
N GLN A 566 -12.54 3.94 -24.33
CA GLN A 566 -11.10 3.86 -24.52
C GLN A 566 -10.71 4.63 -25.79
N PRO A 567 -9.71 5.54 -25.74
CA PRO A 567 -9.05 5.94 -26.97
C PRO A 567 -8.56 4.64 -27.61
N THR A 568 -8.97 4.37 -28.85
CA THR A 568 -8.15 3.52 -29.71
C THR A 568 -6.76 4.11 -29.67
N GLU A 569 -5.80 3.41 -29.05
CA GLU A 569 -4.39 3.72 -29.20
C GLU A 569 -4.12 3.81 -30.71
N VAL A 570 -3.72 5.00 -31.17
CA VAL A 570 -3.17 5.27 -32.50
C VAL A 570 -1.68 5.39 -32.35
#